data_AF-J7LGP9-F1
#
_entry.id   AF-J7LGP9-F1
#
_cell.length_a   1.000
_cell.length_b   1.000
_cell.length_c   1.000
_cell.angle_alpha   90.00
_cell.angle_beta   90.00
_cell.angle_gamma   90.00
#
_symmetry.space_group_name_H-M   'P 1'
#
loop_
_entity.id
_entity.type
_entity.pdbx_description
1 polymer ?
#
loop_
_entity_poly.entity_id
_entity_poly.type
_entity_poly.pdbx_seq_one_letter_code
_entity_poly.pdbx_strand_id
1 'polypeptide(L)'
;MAGPVVSDRIWTVPNLLSMLRLLGVPLFLWLVLVPEADWWALLVLAFAGVSDWLDGKIARAWNQASRLGQFLDPLADRLYIFAALLGLVIRGIVPWWLMAILVLRDVLIIGALPLLRHFGYGPLPVNFAGKAATLCLLYSFPLLFVAEYASLVADVARIIGWAFALWGTALYWWAGSLYAVQGLRLIDQTRRAERTDHEGVRTGVPDGDTRGGHTDRHDPTAPATVDGDPGAEPEGPDPRGHRDQGGTMP
;
A
#
# COMPACT_ATOMS: atom_id res chain seq x y z
N MET A 1 -11.32 -4.72 -20.10
CA MET A 1 -11.35 -5.72 -19.00
C MET A 1 -11.88 -5.01 -17.77
N ALA A 2 -13.10 -5.33 -17.32
CA ALA A 2 -13.68 -4.73 -16.12
C ALA A 2 -12.88 -5.21 -14.91
N GLY A 3 -12.37 -4.27 -14.11
CA GLY A 3 -11.67 -4.60 -12.86
C GLY A 3 -12.60 -5.38 -11.91
N PRO A 4 -12.06 -6.21 -11.02
CA PRO A 4 -12.85 -6.95 -10.04
C PRO A 4 -13.77 -5.99 -9.28
N VAL A 5 -15.07 -6.30 -9.22
CA VAL A 5 -16.06 -5.51 -8.50
C VAL A 5 -15.78 -5.67 -7.01
N VAL A 6 -15.10 -4.68 -6.44
CA VAL A 6 -14.76 -4.67 -5.00
C VAL A 6 -16.05 -4.47 -4.22
N SER A 7 -16.51 -5.51 -3.52
CA SER A 7 -17.75 -5.48 -2.75
C SER A 7 -17.46 -5.10 -1.29
N ASP A 8 -18.23 -4.17 -0.71
CA ASP A 8 -18.18 -3.80 0.72
C ASP A 8 -18.82 -4.86 1.63
N ARG A 9 -19.10 -6.05 1.09
CA ARG A 9 -19.74 -7.14 1.83
C ARG A 9 -18.73 -7.74 2.81
N ILE A 10 -18.97 -7.52 4.10
CA ILE A 10 -18.13 -8.00 5.21
C ILE A 10 -18.19 -9.54 5.34
N TRP A 11 -19.31 -10.16 4.96
CA TRP A 11 -19.49 -11.61 5.00
C TRP A 11 -19.14 -12.24 3.65
N THR A 12 -17.85 -12.55 3.48
CA THR A 12 -17.34 -13.38 2.38
C THR A 12 -16.50 -14.51 2.96
N VAL A 13 -16.44 -15.66 2.27
CA VAL A 13 -15.62 -16.81 2.71
C VAL A 13 -14.15 -16.41 2.96
N PRO A 14 -13.51 -15.60 2.10
CA PRO A 14 -12.16 -15.10 2.36
C PRO A 14 -12.06 -14.29 3.66
N ASN A 15 -12.99 -13.35 3.92
CA ASN A 15 -12.92 -12.53 5.13
C ASN A 15 -13.06 -13.36 6.42
N LEU A 16 -13.89 -14.40 6.42
CA LEU A 16 -14.00 -15.32 7.56
C LEU A 16 -12.70 -16.08 7.80
N LEU A 17 -12.01 -16.52 6.73
CA LEU A 17 -10.71 -17.18 6.82
C LEU A 17 -9.62 -16.23 7.33
N SER A 18 -9.58 -14.98 6.85
CA SER A 18 -8.67 -13.95 7.36
C SER A 18 -8.91 -13.66 8.85
N MET A 19 -10.18 -13.60 9.29
CA MET A 19 -10.53 -13.42 10.71
C MET A 19 -10.14 -14.65 11.56
N LEU A 20 -10.40 -15.86 11.07
CA LEU A 20 -9.98 -17.09 11.74
C LEU A 20 -8.46 -17.15 11.89
N ARG A 21 -7.72 -16.72 10.85
CA ARG A 21 -6.26 -16.60 10.88
C ARG A 21 -5.83 -15.63 11.97
N LEU A 22 -6.44 -14.45 12.05
CA LEU A 22 -6.15 -13.46 13.08
C LEU A 22 -6.38 -14.01 14.49
N LEU A 23 -7.45 -14.79 14.70
CA LEU A 23 -7.71 -15.50 15.97
C LEU A 23 -6.73 -16.65 16.23
N GLY A 24 -6.17 -17.25 15.17
CA GLY A 24 -5.14 -18.27 15.28
C GLY A 24 -3.81 -17.74 15.79
N VAL A 25 -3.50 -16.44 15.63
CA VAL A 25 -2.25 -15.83 16.14
C VAL A 25 -2.12 -15.95 17.68
N PRO A 26 -3.08 -15.47 18.50
CA PRO A 26 -3.00 -15.63 19.94
C PRO A 26 -3.07 -17.10 20.37
N LEU A 27 -3.82 -17.94 19.64
CA LEU A 27 -3.85 -19.38 19.90
C LEU A 27 -2.46 -20.01 19.68
N PHE A 28 -1.81 -19.70 18.57
CA PHE A 28 -0.45 -20.14 18.27
C PHE A 28 0.53 -19.71 19.36
N LEU A 29 0.49 -18.43 19.75
CA LEU A 29 1.38 -17.91 20.78
C LEU A 29 1.13 -18.56 22.14
N TRP A 30 -0.15 -18.79 22.49
CA TRP A 30 -0.53 -19.52 23.70
C TRP A 30 0.00 -20.96 23.67
N LEU A 31 -0.14 -21.68 22.57
CA LEU A 31 0.36 -23.06 22.39
C LEU A 31 1.88 -23.15 22.54
N VAL A 32 2.60 -22.17 21.99
CA VAL A 32 4.06 -22.11 22.06
C VAL A 32 4.55 -21.77 23.47
N LEU A 33 3.88 -20.85 24.17
CA LEU A 33 4.40 -20.29 25.43
C LEU A 33 3.89 -20.98 26.69
N VAL A 34 2.69 -21.59 26.67
CA VAL A 34 2.04 -22.09 27.88
C VAL A 34 2.10 -23.61 28.00
N PRO A 35 1.51 -24.41 27.08
CA PRO A 35 1.63 -25.85 27.13
C PRO A 35 2.88 -26.39 26.42
N GLU A 36 3.68 -25.50 25.79
CA GLU A 36 4.84 -25.86 24.96
C GLU A 36 4.53 -26.93 23.89
N ALA A 37 3.32 -26.88 23.34
CA ALA A 37 2.77 -27.90 22.47
C ALA A 37 3.13 -27.63 21.00
N ASP A 38 4.41 -27.76 20.63
CA ASP A 38 4.90 -27.28 19.32
C ASP A 38 4.28 -28.01 18.14
N TRP A 39 3.97 -29.29 18.31
CA TRP A 39 3.31 -30.04 17.25
C TRP A 39 1.96 -29.41 16.90
N TRP A 40 1.20 -28.98 17.91
CA TRP A 40 -0.05 -28.27 17.70
C TRP A 40 0.19 -26.85 17.17
N ALA A 41 1.23 -26.16 17.62
CA ALA A 41 1.57 -24.83 17.13
C ALA A 41 1.95 -24.86 15.64
N LEU A 42 2.74 -25.84 15.23
CA LEU A 42 3.11 -26.11 13.85
C LEU A 42 1.88 -26.46 13.00
N LEU A 43 0.95 -27.25 13.52
CA LEU A 43 -0.32 -27.54 12.85
C LEU A 43 -1.16 -26.27 12.64
N VAL A 44 -1.28 -25.42 13.65
CA VAL A 44 -1.99 -24.13 13.55
C VAL A 44 -1.32 -23.23 12.51
N LEU A 45 0.02 -23.13 12.53
CA LEU A 45 0.79 -22.34 11.59
C LEU A 45 0.67 -22.86 10.15
N ALA A 46 0.73 -24.18 9.96
CA ALA A 46 0.55 -24.82 8.67
C ALA A 46 -0.88 -24.61 8.15
N PHE A 47 -1.89 -24.79 9.02
CA PHE A 47 -3.28 -24.56 8.67
C PHE A 47 -3.54 -23.09 8.27
N ALA A 48 -2.95 -22.14 8.99
CA ALA A 48 -3.04 -20.71 8.68
C ALA A 48 -2.46 -20.39 7.29
N GLY A 49 -1.28 -20.93 6.95
CA GLY A 49 -0.64 -20.73 5.64
C GLY A 49 -1.38 -21.41 4.49
N VAL A 50 -1.91 -22.61 4.69
CA VAL A 50 -2.74 -23.29 3.68
C VAL A 50 -4.06 -22.56 3.47
N SER A 51 -4.66 -22.04 4.53
CA SER A 51 -5.90 -21.26 4.46
C SER A 51 -5.73 -20.00 3.62
N ASP A 52 -4.61 -19.27 3.75
CA ASP A 52 -4.27 -18.11 2.91
C ASP A 52 -4.12 -18.45 1.43
N TRP A 53 -3.42 -19.53 1.14
CA TRP A 53 -3.28 -19.93 -0.25
C TRP A 53 -4.63 -20.31 -0.87
N LEU A 54 -5.48 -20.97 -0.09
CA LEU A 54 -6.79 -21.40 -0.51
C LEU A 54 -7.77 -20.23 -0.68
N ASP A 55 -7.82 -19.28 0.28
CA ASP A 55 -8.67 -18.09 0.19
C ASP A 55 -8.24 -17.18 -0.97
N GLY A 56 -6.94 -17.01 -1.21
CA GLY A 56 -6.43 -16.24 -2.33
C GLY A 56 -6.72 -16.87 -3.68
N LYS A 57 -6.85 -18.20 -3.76
CA LYS A 57 -7.28 -18.91 -4.97
C LYS A 57 -8.79 -18.79 -5.17
N ILE A 58 -9.55 -18.95 -4.10
CA ILE A 58 -11.01 -18.84 -4.05
C ILE A 58 -11.49 -17.43 -4.41
N ALA A 59 -10.86 -16.38 -3.86
CA ALA A 59 -11.18 -14.99 -4.14
C ALA A 59 -10.95 -14.63 -5.61
N ARG A 60 -9.89 -15.17 -6.22
CA ARG A 60 -9.60 -15.02 -7.65
C ARG A 60 -10.58 -15.79 -8.54
N ALA A 61 -11.02 -16.96 -8.11
CA ALA A 61 -11.97 -17.79 -8.87
C ALA A 61 -13.40 -17.22 -8.85
N TRP A 62 -13.85 -16.65 -7.73
CA TRP A 62 -15.20 -16.09 -7.60
C TRP A 62 -15.29 -14.57 -7.74
N ASN A 63 -14.18 -13.89 -8.03
CA ASN A 63 -14.12 -12.42 -8.14
C ASN A 63 -14.63 -11.70 -6.89
N GLN A 64 -14.53 -12.35 -5.73
CA GLN A 64 -15.02 -11.86 -4.43
C GLN A 64 -13.87 -11.25 -3.63
N ALA A 65 -13.36 -10.12 -4.11
CA ALA A 65 -12.35 -9.36 -3.39
C ALA A 65 -13.02 -8.28 -2.52
N SER A 66 -12.72 -8.28 -1.22
CA SER A 66 -13.16 -7.24 -0.28
C SER A 66 -12.00 -6.32 0.08
N ARG A 67 -12.25 -5.01 0.25
CA ARG A 67 -11.25 -4.05 0.75
C ARG A 67 -10.73 -4.44 2.13
N LEU A 68 -11.59 -5.04 2.95
CA LEU A 68 -11.30 -5.42 4.32
C LEU A 68 -10.35 -6.63 4.35
N GLY A 69 -10.64 -7.66 3.53
CA GLY A 69 -9.75 -8.82 3.34
C GLY A 69 -8.37 -8.42 2.80
N GLN A 70 -8.31 -7.55 1.78
CA GLN A 70 -7.05 -7.06 1.22
C GLN A 70 -6.14 -6.36 2.24
N PHE A 71 -6.70 -5.82 3.31
CA PHE A 71 -5.94 -5.22 4.41
C PHE A 71 -5.65 -6.22 5.54
N LEU A 72 -6.60 -7.11 5.84
CA LEU A 72 -6.46 -8.13 6.88
C LEU A 72 -5.42 -9.18 6.52
N ASP A 73 -5.32 -9.62 5.26
CA ASP A 73 -4.40 -10.72 4.90
C ASP A 73 -2.93 -10.34 5.21
N PRO A 74 -2.40 -9.19 4.72
CA PRO A 74 -1.01 -8.81 5.02
C PRO A 74 -0.78 -8.47 6.50
N LEU A 75 -1.83 -8.08 7.23
CA LEU A 75 -1.74 -7.82 8.66
C LEU A 75 -1.65 -9.12 9.46
N ALA A 76 -2.50 -10.10 9.15
CA ALA A 76 -2.51 -11.40 9.80
C ALA A 76 -1.20 -12.16 9.55
N ASP A 77 -0.67 -12.12 8.32
CA ASP A 77 0.61 -12.74 7.99
C ASP A 77 1.77 -12.13 8.80
N ARG A 78 1.80 -10.80 8.91
CA ARG A 78 2.80 -10.09 9.73
C ARG A 78 2.68 -10.42 11.21
N LEU A 79 1.46 -10.51 11.72
CA LEU A 79 1.21 -10.89 13.11
C LEU A 79 1.66 -12.33 13.37
N TYR A 80 1.47 -13.25 12.43
CA TYR A 80 2.00 -14.62 12.54
C TYR A 80 3.53 -14.66 12.55
N ILE A 81 4.19 -13.93 11.64
CA ILE A 81 5.65 -13.80 11.63
C ILE A 81 6.15 -13.25 12.97
N PHE A 82 5.50 -12.20 13.47
CA PHE A 82 5.85 -11.58 14.74
C PHE A 82 5.63 -12.55 15.92
N ALA A 83 4.50 -13.25 15.97
CA ALA A 83 4.19 -14.21 17.03
C ALA A 83 5.14 -15.41 17.01
N ALA A 84 5.46 -15.95 15.84
CA ALA A 84 6.43 -17.03 15.67
C ALA A 84 7.83 -16.60 16.15
N LEU A 85 8.27 -15.42 15.72
CA LEU A 85 9.56 -14.89 16.12
C LEU A 85 9.62 -14.58 17.63
N LEU A 86 8.56 -13.99 18.18
CA LEU A 86 8.43 -13.75 19.61
C LEU A 86 8.50 -15.05 20.41
N GLY A 87 7.78 -16.09 19.97
CA GLY A 87 7.84 -17.42 20.57
C GLY A 87 9.26 -17.99 20.59
N LEU A 88 9.97 -17.94 19.45
CA LEU A 88 11.35 -18.40 19.32
C LEU A 88 12.33 -17.60 20.19
N VAL A 89 12.10 -16.30 20.37
CA VAL A 89 12.93 -15.44 21.24
C VAL A 89 12.70 -15.75 22.71
N ILE A 90 11.44 -15.92 23.14
CA ILE A 90 11.13 -16.25 24.53
C ILE A 90 11.70 -17.63 24.90
N ARG A 91 11.69 -18.58 23.96
CA ARG A 91 12.35 -19.89 24.12
C ARG A 91 13.87 -19.86 24.04
N GLY A 92 14.48 -18.71 23.72
CA GLY A 92 15.93 -18.58 23.59
C GLY A 92 16.54 -19.28 22.38
N ILE A 93 15.72 -19.74 21.43
CA ILE A 93 16.18 -20.40 20.19
C ILE A 93 16.77 -19.34 19.24
N VAL A 94 16.10 -18.19 19.16
CA VAL A 94 16.52 -17.05 18.34
C VAL A 94 16.88 -15.89 19.27
N PRO A 95 18.01 -15.21 19.04
CA PRO A 95 18.39 -14.07 19.84
C PRO A 95 17.47 -12.87 19.56
N TRP A 96 17.16 -12.11 20.61
CA TRP A 96 16.24 -10.96 20.55
C TRP A 96 16.63 -9.90 19.51
N TRP A 97 17.94 -9.79 19.17
CA TRP A 97 18.40 -8.83 18.16
C TRP A 97 17.78 -9.09 16.79
N LEU A 98 17.49 -10.35 16.43
CA LEU A 98 16.89 -10.68 15.14
C LEU A 98 15.45 -10.14 15.08
N MET A 99 14.71 -10.30 16.17
CA MET A 99 13.38 -9.69 16.33
C MET A 99 13.44 -8.16 16.26
N ALA A 100 14.37 -7.53 16.99
CA ALA A 100 14.53 -6.09 16.97
C ALA A 100 14.81 -5.56 15.55
N ILE A 101 15.67 -6.23 14.79
CA ILE A 101 16.02 -5.89 13.41
C ILE A 101 14.81 -5.97 12.47
N LEU A 102 13.97 -7.02 12.60
CA LEU A 102 12.77 -7.17 11.75
C LEU A 102 11.72 -6.11 12.10
N VAL A 103 11.45 -5.92 13.39
CA VAL A 103 10.45 -4.97 13.89
C VAL A 103 10.85 -3.53 13.56
N LEU A 104 12.11 -3.17 13.75
CA LEU A 104 12.63 -1.83 13.45
C LEU A 104 12.34 -1.47 11.99
N ARG A 105 12.61 -2.38 11.05
CA ARG A 105 12.34 -2.17 9.64
C ARG A 105 10.85 -1.93 9.38
N ASP A 106 9.96 -2.72 9.97
CA ASP A 106 8.51 -2.53 9.77
C ASP A 106 8.02 -1.21 10.36
N VAL A 107 8.53 -0.79 11.52
CA VAL A 107 8.26 0.54 12.09
C VAL A 107 8.74 1.65 11.16
N LEU A 108 9.94 1.53 10.58
CA LEU A 108 10.47 2.51 9.63
C LEU A 108 9.60 2.63 8.39
N ILE A 109 9.13 1.52 7.82
CA ILE A 109 8.26 1.54 6.65
C ILE A 109 6.87 2.10 6.98
N ILE A 110 6.28 1.68 8.09
CA ILE A 110 4.98 2.18 8.53
C ILE A 110 5.06 3.69 8.81
N GLY A 111 6.15 4.17 9.42
CA GLY A 111 6.39 5.59 9.67
C GLY A 111 6.66 6.41 8.40
N ALA A 112 7.31 5.82 7.40
CA ALA A 112 7.58 6.48 6.12
C ALA A 112 6.33 6.59 5.23
N LEU A 113 5.36 5.69 5.38
CA LEU A 113 4.18 5.60 4.50
C LEU A 113 3.26 6.84 4.56
N PRO A 114 2.92 7.42 5.74
CA PRO A 114 2.17 8.67 5.84
C PRO A 114 2.89 9.85 5.20
N LEU A 115 4.21 9.93 5.39
CA LEU A 115 5.04 10.99 4.80
C LEU A 115 4.98 10.92 3.27
N LEU A 116 5.09 9.72 2.69
CA LEU A 116 4.99 9.52 1.25
C LEU A 116 3.60 9.83 0.69
N ARG A 117 2.54 9.47 1.43
CA ARG A 117 1.16 9.79 1.06
C ARG A 117 0.88 11.29 1.11
N HIS A 118 1.49 12.01 2.05
CA HIS A 118 1.36 13.46 2.13
C HIS A 118 1.90 14.17 0.89
N PHE A 119 2.93 13.62 0.24
CA PHE A 119 3.48 14.14 -1.02
C PHE A 119 2.74 13.62 -2.28
N GLY A 120 1.56 12.98 -2.14
CA GLY A 120 0.71 12.61 -3.28
C GLY A 120 1.16 11.38 -4.08
N TYR A 121 2.15 10.61 -3.60
CA TYR A 121 2.64 9.45 -4.33
C TYR A 121 1.88 8.16 -3.98
N GLY A 122 1.46 7.45 -5.03
CA GLY A 122 0.82 6.14 -4.96
C GLY A 122 1.77 5.02 -4.51
N PRO A 123 1.24 3.82 -4.20
CA PRO A 123 2.00 2.72 -3.62
C PRO A 123 3.21 2.35 -4.49
N LEU A 124 4.41 2.47 -3.91
CA LEU A 124 5.68 2.13 -4.55
C LEU A 124 5.63 0.69 -5.12
N PRO A 125 6.19 0.46 -6.32
CA PRO A 125 6.10 -0.82 -7.01
C PRO A 125 6.56 -1.97 -6.12
N VAL A 126 5.75 -3.02 -6.07
CA VAL A 126 5.97 -4.21 -5.24
C VAL A 126 7.29 -4.87 -5.64
N ASN A 127 8.26 -4.81 -4.74
CA ASN A 127 9.55 -5.41 -5.00
C ASN A 127 9.48 -6.91 -4.70
N PHE A 128 9.75 -7.77 -5.70
CA PHE A 128 9.72 -9.24 -5.54
C PHE A 128 10.62 -9.73 -4.39
N ALA A 129 11.70 -9.00 -4.11
CA ALA A 129 12.60 -9.25 -2.98
C ALA A 129 11.88 -9.26 -1.63
N GLY A 130 10.88 -8.38 -1.42
CA GLY A 130 10.11 -8.34 -0.18
C GLY A 130 9.24 -9.57 0.01
N LYS A 131 8.59 -10.05 -1.06
CA LYS A 131 7.80 -11.28 -1.03
C LYS A 131 8.67 -12.50 -0.77
N ALA A 132 9.83 -12.57 -1.44
CA ALA A 132 10.79 -13.64 -1.22
C ALA A 132 11.32 -13.65 0.23
N ALA A 133 11.60 -12.48 0.81
CA ALA A 133 12.02 -12.35 2.20
C ALA A 133 10.96 -12.89 3.17
N THR A 134 9.70 -12.48 2.98
CA THR A 134 8.57 -12.95 3.81
C THR A 134 8.41 -14.47 3.71
N LEU A 135 8.51 -15.06 2.51
CA LEU A 135 8.45 -16.51 2.33
C LEU A 135 9.62 -17.21 3.02
N CYS A 136 10.85 -16.69 2.90
CA CYS A 136 12.01 -17.25 3.59
C CYS A 136 11.80 -17.26 5.11
N LEU A 137 11.31 -16.16 5.69
CA LEU A 137 11.03 -16.06 7.12
C LEU A 137 9.90 -17.00 7.54
N LEU A 138 8.83 -17.10 6.73
CA LEU A 138 7.71 -18.00 6.98
C LEU A 138 8.15 -19.47 7.01
N TYR A 139 9.09 -19.89 6.17
CA TYR A 139 9.66 -21.24 6.22
C TYR A 139 10.69 -21.41 7.34
N SER A 140 11.46 -20.36 7.65
CA SER A 140 12.48 -20.39 8.69
C SER A 140 11.90 -20.77 10.05
N PHE A 141 10.79 -20.15 10.47
CA PHE A 141 10.28 -20.34 11.83
C PHE A 141 9.78 -21.76 12.13
N PRO A 142 8.94 -22.41 11.30
CA PRO A 142 8.58 -23.81 11.49
C PRO A 142 9.80 -24.72 11.56
N LEU A 143 10.81 -24.48 10.72
CA LEU A 143 12.04 -25.27 10.71
C LEU A 143 12.85 -25.08 12.00
N LEU A 144 12.95 -23.85 12.51
CA LEU A 144 13.62 -23.57 13.78
C LEU A 144 12.86 -24.13 14.99
N PHE A 145 11.53 -24.25 14.91
CA PHE A 145 10.74 -24.97 15.91
C PHE A 145 10.99 -26.49 15.88
N VAL A 146 11.01 -27.10 14.68
CA VAL A 146 11.31 -28.53 14.54
C VAL A 146 12.75 -28.85 14.98
N ALA A 147 13.68 -27.91 14.84
CA ALA A 147 15.06 -28.03 15.28
C ALA A 147 15.25 -28.21 16.81
N GLU A 148 14.21 -27.93 17.62
CA GLU A 148 14.26 -28.14 19.07
C GLU A 148 14.12 -29.63 19.45
N TYR A 149 13.50 -30.46 18.61
CA TYR A 149 13.26 -31.87 18.90
C TYR A 149 14.49 -32.73 18.61
N ALA A 150 15.11 -33.30 19.65
CA ALA A 150 16.32 -34.14 19.59
C ALA A 150 16.21 -35.35 18.63
N SER A 151 16.45 -35.11 17.34
CA SER A 151 16.37 -36.07 16.24
C SER A 151 17.38 -35.70 15.16
N LEU A 152 17.79 -36.65 14.30
CA LEU A 152 18.65 -36.36 13.15
C LEU A 152 18.05 -35.29 12.20
N VAL A 153 16.72 -35.17 12.21
CA VAL A 153 15.98 -34.16 11.46
C VAL A 153 16.23 -32.76 12.04
N ALA A 154 16.46 -32.63 13.35
CA ALA A 154 16.64 -31.33 13.99
C ALA A 154 17.93 -30.62 13.59
N ASP A 155 19.06 -31.33 13.42
CA ASP A 155 20.30 -30.67 12.99
C ASP A 155 20.19 -30.11 11.57
N VAL A 156 19.58 -30.88 10.67
CA VAL A 156 19.30 -30.42 9.30
C VAL A 156 18.31 -29.25 9.31
N ALA A 157 17.22 -29.36 10.08
CA ALA A 157 16.22 -28.30 10.22
C ALA A 157 16.82 -27.03 10.83
N ARG A 158 17.77 -27.15 11.76
CA ARG A 158 18.48 -26.02 12.37
C ARG A 158 19.31 -25.27 11.34
N ILE A 159 20.13 -25.99 10.56
CA ILE A 159 20.99 -25.38 9.53
C ILE A 159 20.13 -24.68 8.48
N ILE A 160 19.12 -25.37 7.96
CA ILE A 160 18.24 -24.83 6.92
C ILE A 160 17.42 -23.65 7.48
N GLY A 161 16.88 -23.79 8.70
CA GLY A 161 16.11 -22.75 9.37
C GLY A 161 16.91 -21.47 9.58
N TRP A 162 18.16 -21.57 10.06
CA TRP A 162 19.07 -20.43 10.20
C TRP A 162 19.51 -19.84 8.86
N ALA A 163 19.74 -20.66 7.84
CA ALA A 163 20.02 -20.16 6.49
C ALA A 163 18.85 -19.30 5.99
N PHE A 164 17.61 -19.80 6.08
CA PHE A 164 16.42 -19.03 5.72
C PHE A 164 16.21 -17.80 6.61
N ALA A 165 16.53 -17.85 7.91
CA ALA A 165 16.44 -16.71 8.80
C ALA A 165 17.37 -15.58 8.36
N LEU A 166 18.65 -15.91 8.10
CA LEU A 166 19.68 -14.94 7.73
C LEU A 166 19.44 -14.37 6.32
N TRP A 167 19.20 -15.25 5.34
CA TRP A 167 18.89 -14.81 3.97
C TRP A 167 17.56 -14.05 3.91
N GLY A 168 16.54 -14.53 4.62
CA GLY A 168 15.26 -13.84 4.74
C GLY A 168 15.42 -12.45 5.34
N THR A 169 16.15 -12.33 6.45
CA THR A 169 16.43 -11.03 7.09
C THR A 169 17.22 -10.10 6.17
N ALA A 170 18.25 -10.60 5.48
CA ALA A 170 19.04 -9.82 4.53
C ALA A 170 18.19 -9.30 3.37
N LEU A 171 17.36 -10.16 2.76
CA LEU A 171 16.42 -9.76 1.71
C LEU A 171 15.37 -8.78 2.23
N TYR A 172 14.93 -8.93 3.49
CA TYR A 172 13.96 -8.05 4.12
C TYR A 172 14.49 -6.61 4.27
N TRP A 173 15.75 -6.50 4.68
CA TRP A 173 16.48 -5.23 4.79
C TRP A 173 16.88 -4.67 3.44
N TRP A 174 17.28 -5.50 2.48
CA TRP A 174 17.54 -5.08 1.12
C TRP A 174 16.29 -4.46 0.48
N ALA A 175 15.15 -5.15 0.58
CA ALA A 175 13.88 -4.63 0.12
C ALA A 175 13.53 -3.32 0.84
N GLY A 176 13.66 -3.26 2.18
CA GLY A 176 13.41 -2.05 2.96
C GLY A 176 14.31 -0.86 2.56
N SER A 177 15.59 -1.11 2.30
CA SER A 177 16.56 -0.10 1.86
C SER A 177 16.21 0.44 0.48
N LEU A 178 15.75 -0.41 -0.44
CA LEU A 178 15.26 0.02 -1.74
C LEU A 178 14.04 0.94 -1.60
N TYR A 179 13.11 0.63 -0.69
CA TYR A 179 11.99 1.52 -0.37
C TYR A 179 12.47 2.85 0.23
N ALA A 180 13.44 2.83 1.14
CA ALA A 180 14.00 4.04 1.75
C ALA A 180 14.69 4.94 0.71
N VAL A 181 15.52 4.37 -0.17
CA VAL A 181 16.21 5.11 -1.24
C VAL A 181 15.22 5.69 -2.24
N GLN A 182 14.17 4.95 -2.61
CA GLN A 182 13.10 5.46 -3.47
C GLN A 182 12.36 6.63 -2.81
N GLY A 183 12.07 6.54 -1.51
CA GLY A 183 11.44 7.62 -0.76
C GLY A 183 12.31 8.87 -0.67
N LEU A 184 13.60 8.72 -0.38
CA LEU A 184 14.54 9.85 -0.26
C LEU A 184 14.77 10.57 -1.60
N ARG A 185 14.90 9.83 -2.71
CA ARG A 185 15.04 10.42 -4.05
C ARG A 185 13.81 11.22 -4.44
N LEU A 186 12.62 10.79 -4.00
CA LEU A 186 11.38 11.50 -4.24
C LEU A 186 11.31 12.84 -3.50
N ILE A 187 11.71 12.85 -2.22
CA ILE A 187 11.73 14.08 -1.40
C ILE A 187 12.69 15.13 -1.99
N ASP A 188 13.82 14.69 -2.53
CA ASP A 188 14.78 15.59 -3.18
C ASP A 188 14.21 16.19 -4.48
N GLN A 189 13.41 15.44 -5.23
CA GLN A 189 12.76 15.93 -6.46
C GLN A 189 11.68 16.98 -6.17
N THR A 190 10.84 16.78 -5.15
CA THR A 190 9.81 17.77 -4.75
C THR A 190 10.44 19.07 -4.24
N ARG A 191 11.49 18.99 -3.40
CA ARG A 191 12.21 20.18 -2.93
C ARG A 191 12.86 20.99 -4.06
N ARG A 192 13.35 20.30 -5.10
CA ARG A 192 13.93 20.97 -6.27
C ARG A 192 12.87 21.69 -7.08
N ALA A 193 11.69 21.08 -7.28
CA ALA A 193 10.58 21.71 -7.99
C ALA A 193 10.11 23.02 -7.31
N GLU A 194 9.93 23.01 -5.99
CA GLU A 194 9.54 24.21 -5.21
C GLU A 194 10.57 25.35 -5.30
N ARG A 195 11.88 25.02 -5.34
CA ARG A 195 12.94 26.03 -5.49
C ARG A 195 12.90 26.73 -6.85
N THR A 196 12.68 25.98 -7.93
CA THR A 196 12.59 26.56 -9.29
C THR A 196 11.39 27.50 -9.44
N ASP A 197 10.25 27.19 -8.83
CA ASP A 197 9.08 28.09 -8.86
C ASP A 197 9.36 29.40 -8.11
N HIS A 198 10.02 29.34 -6.95
CA HIS A 198 10.38 30.54 -6.19
C HIS A 198 11.45 31.40 -6.87
N GLU A 199 12.39 30.81 -7.60
CA GLU A 199 13.38 31.57 -8.38
C GLU A 199 12.75 32.21 -9.63
N GLY A 200 11.87 31.49 -10.34
CA GLY A 200 11.15 32.02 -11.51
C GLY A 200 10.25 33.23 -11.19
N VAL A 201 9.61 33.23 -10.02
CA VAL A 201 8.81 34.37 -9.53
C VAL A 201 9.68 35.59 -9.18
N ARG A 202 10.91 35.39 -8.70
CA ARG A 202 11.82 36.48 -8.33
C ARG A 202 12.48 37.17 -9.51
N THR A 203 12.71 36.46 -10.62
CA THR A 203 13.30 37.03 -11.84
C THR A 203 12.29 37.71 -12.77
N GLY A 204 10.98 37.64 -12.47
CA GLY A 204 9.90 38.16 -13.31
C GLY A 204 9.45 39.61 -13.05
N VAL A 205 10.17 40.39 -12.24
CA VAL A 205 9.84 41.81 -11.99
C VAL A 205 10.51 42.68 -13.06
N PRO A 206 9.79 43.33 -13.98
CA PRO A 206 10.38 44.32 -14.87
C PRO A 206 10.72 45.57 -14.05
N ASP A 207 11.98 45.98 -14.07
CA ASP A 207 12.42 47.27 -13.50
C ASP A 207 11.69 48.40 -14.24
N GLY A 208 10.67 48.96 -13.59
CA GLY A 208 9.95 50.13 -14.05
C GLY A 208 10.78 51.39 -13.83
N ASP A 209 11.56 51.79 -14.84
CA ASP A 209 12.22 53.09 -14.86
C ASP A 209 11.18 54.22 -14.93
N THR A 210 11.19 55.06 -13.91
CA THR A 210 10.28 56.19 -13.70
C THR A 210 11.03 57.50 -13.94
N ARG A 211 10.95 58.06 -15.15
CA ARG A 211 11.21 59.48 -15.49
C ARG A 211 10.38 59.80 -16.72
N GLY A 212 9.43 60.73 -16.79
CA GLY A 212 9.28 62.06 -16.20
C GLY A 212 8.99 63.01 -17.37
N GLY A 213 7.86 63.73 -17.39
CA GLY A 213 7.60 64.71 -18.46
C GLY A 213 6.14 65.11 -18.68
N HIS A 214 5.75 66.19 -18.01
CA HIS A 214 4.55 67.00 -18.19
C HIS A 214 4.51 67.70 -19.57
N THR A 215 3.34 67.80 -20.23
CA THR A 215 2.68 69.07 -20.66
C THR A 215 1.48 68.82 -21.59
N ASP A 216 0.39 69.53 -21.30
CA ASP A 216 -0.83 69.71 -22.09
C ASP A 216 -0.63 70.27 -23.50
N ARG A 217 -1.49 69.88 -24.46
CA ARG A 217 -2.00 70.78 -25.50
C ARG A 217 -3.29 70.29 -26.16
N HIS A 218 -4.31 71.15 -26.09
CA HIS A 218 -5.49 71.19 -26.95
C HIS A 218 -5.11 71.38 -28.44
N ASP A 219 -5.88 70.77 -29.36
CA ASP A 219 -6.60 71.51 -30.42
C ASP A 219 -7.76 70.67 -31.02
N PRO A 220 -8.86 71.29 -31.48
CA PRO A 220 -10.09 70.63 -31.95
C PRO A 220 -10.27 70.70 -33.49
N THR A 221 -10.74 69.61 -34.10
CA THR A 221 -11.43 69.68 -35.41
C THR A 221 -12.37 68.48 -35.57
N ALA A 222 -13.67 68.77 -35.65
CA ALA A 222 -14.77 67.90 -36.11
C ALA A 222 -14.65 67.64 -37.65
N PRO A 223 -15.48 66.82 -38.34
CA PRO A 223 -16.87 66.46 -37.99
C PRO A 223 -17.38 65.03 -38.29
N ALA A 224 -18.61 64.85 -37.79
CA ALA A 224 -19.62 63.81 -37.92
C ALA A 224 -19.66 62.93 -39.18
N THR A 225 -20.19 61.70 -39.03
CA THR A 225 -21.28 61.13 -39.87
C THR A 225 -21.77 59.74 -39.38
N VAL A 226 -23.10 59.58 -39.36
CA VAL A 226 -23.93 58.39 -39.67
C VAL A 226 -23.93 57.22 -38.65
N ASP A 227 -24.93 57.00 -37.78
CA ASP A 227 -26.36 56.64 -37.97
C ASP A 227 -26.57 55.15 -38.29
N GLY A 228 -27.41 54.43 -37.51
CA GLY A 228 -27.81 53.04 -37.83
C GLY A 228 -28.12 52.06 -36.68
N ASP A 229 -29.22 52.30 -35.97
CA ASP A 229 -30.26 51.36 -35.46
C ASP A 229 -29.94 50.12 -34.55
N PRO A 230 -30.65 49.96 -33.42
CA PRO A 230 -30.64 48.76 -32.58
C PRO A 230 -31.84 47.83 -32.83
N GLY A 231 -31.61 46.52 -32.79
CA GLY A 231 -32.67 45.55 -32.47
C GLY A 231 -32.89 44.45 -33.51
N ALA A 232 -32.80 43.20 -33.04
CA ALA A 232 -33.67 42.09 -33.43
C ALA A 232 -33.26 40.82 -32.66
N GLU A 233 -33.83 40.64 -31.47
CA GLU A 233 -34.25 39.29 -31.06
C GLU A 233 -35.54 38.95 -31.81
N PRO A 234 -35.78 37.66 -32.12
CA PRO A 234 -37.09 37.14 -31.74
C PRO A 234 -37.07 35.70 -31.21
N GLU A 235 -37.85 35.52 -30.13
CA GLU A 235 -38.89 34.49 -29.92
C GLU A 235 -38.56 32.98 -30.00
N GLY A 236 -38.85 32.25 -28.90
CA GLY A 236 -39.21 30.82 -28.89
C GLY A 236 -40.67 30.59 -29.34
N PRO A 237 -41.45 29.58 -28.86
CA PRO A 237 -41.18 28.29 -28.22
C PRO A 237 -41.69 27.10 -29.08
N ASP A 238 -41.57 25.82 -28.71
CA ASP A 238 -42.62 24.98 -28.05
C ASP A 238 -42.52 23.51 -28.59
N PRO A 239 -43.17 22.45 -28.04
CA PRO A 239 -42.58 21.13 -27.86
C PRO A 239 -43.39 20.09 -28.69
N ARG A 240 -43.05 18.81 -28.55
CA ARG A 240 -43.83 17.58 -28.87
C ARG A 240 -42.77 16.51 -29.13
N GLY A 241 -42.67 15.40 -28.40
CA GLY A 241 -43.75 14.48 -28.07
C GLY A 241 -43.77 13.37 -29.10
N HIS A 242 -43.18 12.20 -28.79
CA HIS A 242 -43.68 10.94 -29.34
C HIS A 242 -43.30 9.74 -28.46
N ARG A 243 -44.35 9.01 -28.08
CA ARG A 243 -44.40 7.70 -27.44
C ARG A 243 -44.08 6.57 -28.40
N ASP A 244 -43.93 5.40 -27.78
CA ASP A 244 -44.20 4.04 -28.27
C ASP A 244 -43.11 3.35 -29.09
N GLN A 245 -42.59 2.23 -28.56
CA GLN A 245 -43.15 0.91 -28.87
C GLN A 245 -42.59 -0.18 -27.95
N GLY A 246 -43.49 -0.97 -27.38
CA GLY A 246 -43.20 -2.28 -26.80
C GLY A 246 -43.09 -3.36 -27.87
N GLY A 247 -42.53 -4.51 -27.49
CA GLY A 247 -42.43 -5.68 -28.36
C GLY A 247 -41.93 -6.90 -27.59
N THR A 248 -42.88 -7.64 -27.04
CA THR A 248 -42.75 -8.95 -26.38
C THR A 248 -42.73 -10.08 -27.43
N MET A 249 -42.07 -11.20 -27.07
CA MET A 249 -42.26 -12.59 -27.57
C MET A 249 -41.70 -12.93 -28.96
N PRO A 250 -41.46 -14.22 -29.27
CA PRO A 250 -41.81 -15.45 -28.54
C PRO A 250 -40.64 -16.25 -27.93
#